data_AF-Q8XWF2-F1
#
_entry.id   AF-Q8XWF2-F1
#
_cell.length_a   1.000
_cell.length_b   1.000
_cell.length_c   1.000
_cell.angle_alpha   90.00
_cell.angle_beta   90.00
_cell.angle_gamma   90.00
#
_symmetry.space_group_name_H-M   'P 1'
#
loop_
_entity.id
_entity.type
_entity.pdbx_description
1 polymer ?
#
loop_
_entity_poly.entity_id
_entity_poly.type
_entity_poly.pdbx_seq_one_letter_code
_entity_poly.pdbx_strand_id
1 'polypeptide(L)'
;MSAMKLLLPETMRRMPWKNGGGITTEIAIAPPGATLDAFDWRISTARVEAAGPFSRFAGIDRSLSVIAGGCLTLHRADGETVTLAPGGAPVRFAGETAIHATLDAPLSDFNVMTRRGAWAHRAETLAMAAGERRVLSPVRPGMQWMVYCARGGLSVGGPDACAMPVPQGAALWLDARGGGEALIAQADAAGYLVALWPVA
;
A
#
# COMPACT_ATOMS: atom_id res chain seq x y z
N MET A 1 11.79 12.23 -18.67
CA MET A 1 10.55 11.53 -18.33
C MET A 1 10.78 10.67 -17.10
N SER A 2 9.83 10.62 -16.19
CA SER A 2 9.89 9.73 -15.03
C SER A 2 9.84 8.27 -15.48
N ALA A 3 10.65 7.42 -14.86
CA ALA A 3 10.62 5.98 -15.14
C ALA A 3 9.37 5.38 -14.47
N MET A 4 8.64 4.55 -15.22
CA MET A 4 7.44 3.86 -14.75
C MET A 4 7.64 2.35 -14.85
N LYS A 5 7.15 1.61 -13.85
CA LYS A 5 7.15 0.14 -13.86
C LYS A 5 5.78 -0.39 -13.43
N LEU A 6 5.14 -1.13 -14.32
CA LEU A 6 3.89 -1.84 -14.02
C LEU A 6 4.19 -3.17 -13.33
N LEU A 7 3.45 -3.45 -12.26
CA LEU A 7 3.48 -4.68 -11.48
C LEU A 7 2.10 -5.32 -11.59
N LEU A 8 2.02 -6.40 -12.35
CA LEU A 8 0.77 -7.11 -12.59
C LEU A 8 0.51 -8.14 -11.48
N PRO A 9 -0.75 -8.44 -11.12
CA PRO A 9 -1.09 -9.39 -10.05
C PRO A 9 -0.37 -10.74 -10.17
N GLU A 10 -0.26 -11.27 -11.38
CA GLU A 10 0.39 -12.55 -11.69
C GLU A 10 1.90 -12.57 -11.44
N THR A 11 2.53 -11.39 -11.36
CA THR A 11 3.95 -11.25 -11.04
C THR A 11 4.22 -11.08 -9.55
N MET A 12 3.17 -10.89 -8.73
CA MET A 12 3.28 -10.63 -7.31
C MET A 12 3.43 -11.93 -6.51
N ARG A 13 4.33 -11.93 -5.52
CA ARG A 13 4.63 -13.13 -4.74
C ARG A 13 3.55 -13.37 -3.68
N ARG A 14 2.90 -14.54 -3.76
CA ARG A 14 1.90 -14.99 -2.78
C ARG A 14 2.52 -15.90 -1.73
N MET A 15 2.26 -15.61 -0.46
CA MET A 15 2.83 -16.30 0.70
C MET A 15 1.72 -16.64 1.70
N PRO A 16 1.24 -17.89 1.72
CA PRO A 16 0.33 -18.36 2.76
C PRO A 16 0.95 -18.23 4.15
N TRP A 17 0.15 -17.85 5.13
CA TRP A 17 0.62 -17.78 6.51
C TRP A 17 0.77 -19.18 7.10
N LYS A 18 1.79 -19.39 7.94
CA LYS A 18 2.06 -20.70 8.57
C LYS A 18 0.88 -21.19 9.43
N ASN A 19 0.09 -20.29 10.00
CA ASN A 19 -1.08 -20.60 10.82
C ASN A 19 -2.37 -20.80 10.01
N GLY A 20 -2.32 -20.70 8.68
CA GLY A 20 -3.49 -20.81 7.80
C GLY A 20 -4.47 -19.63 7.88
N GLY A 21 -4.21 -18.59 8.68
CA GLY A 21 -5.13 -17.47 8.91
C GLY A 21 -5.22 -16.46 7.76
N GLY A 22 -4.44 -16.65 6.69
CA GLY A 22 -4.43 -15.72 5.57
C GLY A 22 -3.33 -16.00 4.53
N ILE A 23 -3.30 -15.13 3.52
CA ILE A 23 -2.30 -15.14 2.45
C ILE A 23 -1.84 -13.70 2.23
N THR A 24 -0.54 -13.45 2.28
CA THR A 24 0.02 -12.16 1.86
C THR A 24 0.40 -12.21 0.39
N THR A 25 0.02 -11.18 -0.37
CA THR A 25 0.51 -10.90 -1.72
C THR A 25 1.46 -9.72 -1.63
N GLU A 26 2.74 -9.97 -1.87
CA GLU A 26 3.76 -8.93 -1.91
C GLU A 26 3.74 -8.23 -3.27
N ILE A 27 3.42 -6.94 -3.24
CA ILE A 27 3.41 -6.08 -4.42
C ILE A 27 4.85 -5.70 -4.78
N ALA A 28 5.58 -5.18 -3.79
CA ALA A 28 6.96 -4.73 -3.97
C ALA A 28 7.73 -4.75 -2.64
N ILE A 29 9.05 -4.92 -2.75
CA ILE A 29 9.98 -4.92 -1.64
C ILE A 29 11.31 -4.33 -2.09
N ALA A 30 11.97 -3.56 -1.22
CA ALA A 30 13.31 -3.06 -1.46
C ALA A 30 14.26 -3.42 -0.31
N PRO A 31 15.54 -3.71 -0.61
CA PRO A 31 16.04 -4.01 -1.96
C PRO A 31 15.34 -5.25 -2.57
N PRO A 32 15.37 -5.43 -3.91
CA PRO A 32 14.77 -6.60 -4.54
C PRO A 32 15.27 -7.91 -3.92
N GLY A 33 14.35 -8.79 -3.53
CA GLY A 33 14.69 -10.06 -2.90
C GLY A 33 14.98 -9.99 -1.39
N ALA A 34 14.83 -8.82 -0.75
CA ALA A 34 15.00 -8.70 0.69
C ALA A 34 14.05 -9.64 1.46
N THR A 35 14.52 -10.06 2.64
CA THR A 35 13.75 -10.83 3.62
C THR A 35 12.98 -9.89 4.55
N LEU A 36 12.08 -10.46 5.36
CA LEU A 36 11.24 -9.68 6.30
C LEU A 36 12.03 -8.97 7.42
N ASP A 37 13.29 -9.34 7.63
CA ASP A 37 14.22 -8.74 8.59
C ASP A 37 15.13 -7.67 7.96
N ALA A 38 15.38 -7.74 6.65
CA ALA A 38 16.38 -6.92 5.96
C ALA A 38 15.83 -5.86 5.00
N PHE A 39 14.51 -5.76 4.81
CA PHE A 39 13.94 -4.79 3.87
C PHE A 39 14.09 -3.33 4.35
N ASP A 40 14.23 -2.41 3.40
CA ASP A 40 14.13 -0.97 3.60
C ASP A 40 12.66 -0.54 3.59
N TRP A 41 11.90 -1.07 2.65
CA TRP A 41 10.45 -0.94 2.64
C TRP A 41 9.80 -2.14 1.97
N ARG A 42 8.53 -2.36 2.30
CA ARG A 42 7.70 -3.45 1.77
C ARG A 42 6.26 -2.99 1.63
N ILE A 43 5.64 -3.36 0.52
CA ILE A 43 4.24 -3.05 0.23
C ILE A 43 3.54 -4.33 -0.19
N SER A 44 2.40 -4.59 0.44
CA SER A 44 1.67 -5.85 0.25
C SER A 44 0.18 -5.67 0.45
N THR A 45 -0.59 -6.60 -0.09
CA THR A 45 -1.96 -6.88 0.38
C THR A 45 -1.98 -8.18 1.15
N ALA A 46 -2.99 -8.39 1.99
CA ALA A 46 -3.27 -9.71 2.53
C ALA A 46 -4.75 -10.03 2.45
N ARG A 47 -5.08 -11.30 2.25
CA ARG A 47 -6.40 -11.85 2.55
C ARG A 47 -6.34 -12.45 3.94
N VAL A 48 -7.22 -11.99 4.83
CA VAL A 48 -7.26 -12.36 6.24
C VAL A 48 -8.55 -13.13 6.50
N GLU A 49 -8.41 -14.41 6.82
CA GLU A 49 -9.53 -15.32 7.12
C GLU A 49 -9.74 -15.46 8.63
N ALA A 50 -8.64 -15.40 9.40
CA ALA A 50 -8.67 -15.42 10.85
C ALA A 50 -7.64 -14.42 11.40
N ALA A 51 -8.10 -13.52 12.27
CA ALA A 51 -7.22 -12.57 12.93
C ALA A 51 -6.50 -13.23 14.11
N GLY A 52 -5.48 -12.54 14.58
CA GLY A 52 -4.64 -12.97 15.67
C GLY A 52 -3.61 -11.89 15.98
N PRO A 53 -2.54 -12.25 16.70
CA PRO A 53 -1.48 -11.30 16.97
C PRO A 53 -0.79 -10.88 15.67
N PHE A 54 -0.52 -9.58 15.54
CA PHE A 54 0.30 -9.06 14.46
C PHE A 54 1.78 -9.39 14.72
N SER A 55 2.51 -9.71 13.65
CA SER A 55 3.96 -9.84 13.73
C SER A 55 4.59 -8.49 14.08
N ARG A 56 5.57 -8.53 15.00
CA ARG A 56 6.29 -7.35 15.48
C ARG A 56 7.53 -7.12 14.64
N PHE A 57 7.74 -5.87 14.21
CA PHE A 57 8.85 -5.44 13.38
C PHE A 57 9.51 -4.21 14.00
N ALA A 58 10.59 -4.43 14.75
CA ALA A 58 11.28 -3.35 15.44
C ALA A 58 11.85 -2.31 14.46
N GLY A 59 11.59 -1.03 14.74
CA GLY A 59 12.12 0.08 13.94
C GLY A 59 11.46 0.22 12.57
N ILE A 60 10.31 -0.41 12.36
CA ILE A 60 9.52 -0.27 11.12
C ILE A 60 8.32 0.62 11.41
N ASP A 61 8.02 1.57 10.52
CA ASP A 61 6.74 2.28 10.53
C ASP A 61 5.76 1.59 9.57
N ARG A 62 4.51 1.41 10.01
CA ARG A 62 3.46 0.73 9.23
C ARG A 62 2.28 1.65 8.95
N SER A 63 1.69 1.51 7.77
CA SER A 63 0.35 1.99 7.45
C SER A 63 -0.50 0.83 6.96
N LEU A 64 -1.63 0.60 7.62
CA LEU A 64 -2.58 -0.48 7.32
C LEU A 64 -3.94 0.08 6.95
N SER A 65 -4.59 -0.46 5.93
CA SER A 65 -5.97 -0.11 5.53
C SER A 65 -6.73 -1.38 5.11
N VAL A 66 -8.04 -1.38 5.26
CA VAL A 66 -8.90 -2.44 4.73
C VAL A 66 -9.37 -2.07 3.33
N ILE A 67 -9.20 -2.98 2.39
CA ILE A 67 -9.56 -2.84 0.98
C ILE A 67 -11.04 -3.19 0.76
N ALA A 68 -11.44 -4.36 1.24
CA ALA A 68 -12.77 -4.95 1.04
C ALA A 68 -13.03 -6.07 2.05
N GLY A 69 -14.30 -6.41 2.24
CA GLY A 69 -14.76 -7.43 3.19
C GLY A 69 -15.26 -6.81 4.49
N GLY A 70 -14.96 -7.47 5.61
CA GLY A 70 -15.30 -6.99 6.95
C GLY A 70 -14.44 -5.83 7.46
N CYS A 71 -14.61 -5.49 8.72
CA CYS A 71 -13.78 -4.55 9.47
C CYS A 71 -12.70 -5.28 10.26
N LEU A 72 -11.54 -4.62 10.41
CA LEU A 72 -10.43 -5.08 11.24
C LEU A 72 -10.28 -4.16 12.46
N THR A 73 -10.38 -4.70 13.66
CA THR A 73 -10.17 -3.95 14.89
C THR A 73 -8.80 -4.29 15.47
N LEU A 74 -7.95 -3.29 15.65
CA LEU A 74 -6.62 -3.40 16.25
C LEU A 74 -6.70 -3.02 17.73
N HIS A 75 -6.36 -3.95 18.61
CA HIS A 75 -6.29 -3.76 20.05
C HIS A 75 -4.82 -3.61 20.48
N ARG A 76 -4.46 -2.45 21.01
CA ARG A 76 -3.11 -2.14 21.50
C ARG A 76 -2.98 -2.47 22.99
N ALA A 77 -1.75 -2.72 23.43
CA ALA A 77 -1.46 -3.08 24.82
C ALA A 77 -1.75 -1.96 25.84
N ASP A 78 -1.81 -0.71 25.39
CA ASP A 78 -2.19 0.47 26.20
C ASP A 78 -3.72 0.63 26.34
N GLY A 79 -4.52 -0.27 25.75
CA GLY A 79 -5.97 -0.24 25.77
C GLY A 79 -6.60 0.60 24.65
N GLU A 80 -5.80 1.25 23.79
CA GLU A 80 -6.31 1.94 22.61
C GLU A 80 -6.79 0.91 21.57
N THR A 81 -7.98 1.15 21.03
CA THR A 81 -8.57 0.33 19.97
C THR A 81 -8.85 1.18 18.74
N VAL A 82 -8.46 0.68 17.56
CA VAL A 82 -8.71 1.35 16.27
C VAL A 82 -9.38 0.37 15.31
N THR A 83 -10.54 0.74 14.78
CA THR A 83 -11.28 -0.04 13.78
C THR A 83 -11.01 0.49 12.38
N LEU A 84 -10.61 -0.39 11.47
CA LEU A 84 -10.40 -0.12 10.07
C LEU A 84 -11.56 -0.74 9.28
N ALA A 85 -12.26 0.08 8.51
CA ALA A 85 -13.34 -0.35 7.61
C ALA A 85 -12.92 -0.16 6.14
N PRO A 86 -13.53 -0.89 5.19
CA PRO A 86 -13.32 -0.66 3.76
C PRO A 86 -13.48 0.81 3.37
N GLY A 87 -12.51 1.35 2.61
CA GLY A 87 -12.51 2.76 2.19
C GLY A 87 -12.01 3.74 3.26
N GLY A 88 -11.73 3.29 4.48
CA GLY A 88 -11.12 4.10 5.52
C GLY A 88 -9.68 4.51 5.19
N ALA A 89 -9.23 5.61 5.80
CA ALA A 89 -7.85 6.07 5.67
C ALA A 89 -6.86 5.06 6.27
N PRO A 90 -5.61 4.95 5.75
CA PRO A 90 -4.61 4.08 6.34
C PRO A 90 -4.25 4.50 7.77
N VAL A 91 -4.32 3.57 8.70
CA VAL A 91 -3.93 3.77 10.11
C VAL A 91 -2.44 3.54 10.25
N ARG A 92 -1.72 4.53 10.81
CA ARG A 92 -0.28 4.45 11.07
C ARG A 92 0.01 3.94 12.47
N PHE A 93 0.99 3.07 12.61
CA PHE A 93 1.51 2.59 13.89
C PHE A 93 2.96 2.11 13.77
N ALA A 94 3.65 2.00 14.91
CA ALA A 94 4.99 1.45 14.97
C ALA A 94 4.95 -0.09 14.86
N GLY A 95 5.86 -0.66 14.10
CA GLY A 95 5.92 -2.10 13.83
C GLY A 95 6.20 -2.93 15.09
N GLU A 96 6.88 -2.37 16.08
CA GLU A 96 7.13 -2.97 17.39
C GLU A 96 5.90 -3.00 18.31
N THR A 97 4.86 -2.22 18.02
CA THR A 97 3.64 -2.15 18.84
C THR A 97 3.00 -3.53 18.94
N ALA A 98 2.73 -3.97 20.18
CA ALA A 98 1.99 -5.20 20.41
C ALA A 98 0.51 -4.98 20.05
N ILE A 99 0.06 -5.65 18.98
CA ILE A 99 -1.31 -5.56 18.48
C ILE A 99 -1.91 -6.95 18.41
N HIS A 100 -3.07 -7.10 19.05
CA HIS A 100 -3.99 -8.21 18.80
C HIS A 100 -5.10 -7.69 17.89
N ALA A 101 -5.47 -8.44 16.85
CA ALA A 101 -6.53 -8.03 15.94
C ALA A 101 -7.75 -8.95 16.03
N THR A 102 -8.92 -8.38 15.82
CA THR A 102 -10.19 -9.10 15.62
C THR A 102 -10.82 -8.65 14.30
N LEU A 103 -11.58 -9.53 13.64
CA LEU A 103 -12.37 -9.21 12.45
C LEU A 103 -13.82 -9.64 12.65
N ASP A 104 -14.76 -8.95 12.01
CA ASP A 104 -16.19 -9.33 11.97
C ASP A 104 -16.53 -10.28 10.80
N ALA A 105 -15.77 -10.21 9.71
CA ALA A 105 -15.86 -11.06 8.53
C ALA A 105 -14.52 -11.06 7.77
N PRO A 106 -14.21 -12.13 6.99
CA PRO A 106 -12.99 -12.18 6.19
C PRO A 106 -12.81 -10.92 5.33
N LEU A 107 -11.56 -10.48 5.21
CA LEU A 107 -11.25 -9.21 4.55
C LEU A 107 -9.96 -9.28 3.75
N SER A 108 -9.74 -8.23 2.97
CA SER A 108 -8.46 -7.93 2.37
C SER A 108 -7.92 -6.60 2.89
N ASP A 109 -6.62 -6.56 3.21
CA ASP A 109 -5.93 -5.38 3.69
C ASP A 109 -4.82 -4.94 2.73
N PHE A 110 -4.38 -3.69 2.91
CA PHE A 110 -3.22 -3.08 2.27
C PHE A 110 -2.26 -2.61 3.35
N ASN A 111 -0.98 -2.95 3.22
CA ASN A 111 0.03 -2.70 4.23
C ASN A 111 1.30 -2.11 3.59
N VAL A 112 1.73 -0.96 4.10
CA VAL A 112 3.00 -0.32 3.77
C VAL A 112 3.90 -0.39 5.00
N MET A 113 5.15 -0.77 4.81
CA MET A 113 6.15 -0.91 5.86
C MET A 113 7.43 -0.20 5.42
N THR A 114 8.00 0.66 6.27
CA THR A 114 9.28 1.36 5.99
C THR A 114 10.20 1.33 7.19
N ARG A 115 11.50 1.09 6.97
CA ARG A 115 12.54 1.15 8.00
C ARG A 115 12.78 2.58 8.45
N ARG A 116 12.43 2.86 9.70
CA ARG A 116 12.56 4.19 10.32
C ARG A 116 14.02 4.64 10.27
N GLY A 117 14.23 5.90 9.94
CA GLY A 117 15.56 6.50 9.80
C GLY A 117 16.23 6.27 8.44
N ALA A 118 15.79 5.28 7.66
CA ALA A 118 16.26 5.07 6.28
C ALA A 118 15.23 5.57 5.26
N TRP A 119 13.96 5.21 5.46
CA TRP A 119 12.86 5.54 4.56
C TRP A 119 11.64 6.02 5.34
N ALA A 120 10.83 6.84 4.67
CA ALA A 120 9.53 7.26 5.16
C ALA A 120 8.48 7.16 4.05
N HIS A 121 7.22 7.06 4.48
CA HIS A 121 6.09 7.01 3.57
C HIS A 121 4.91 7.85 4.04
N ARG A 122 4.05 8.18 3.08
CA ARG A 122 2.67 8.62 3.25
C ARG A 122 1.80 7.74 2.37
N ALA A 123 0.79 7.11 2.97
CA ALA A 123 -0.19 6.31 2.26
C ALA A 123 -1.57 6.98 2.34
N GLU A 124 -2.29 6.97 1.23
CA GLU A 124 -3.62 7.56 1.10
C GLU A 124 -4.56 6.58 0.41
N THR A 125 -5.81 6.52 0.87
CA THR A 125 -6.89 5.84 0.15
C THR A 125 -7.33 6.71 -1.02
N LEU A 126 -7.50 6.09 -2.18
CA LEU A 126 -8.05 6.71 -3.37
C LEU A 126 -9.50 6.28 -3.56
N ALA A 127 -10.37 7.25 -3.81
CA ALA A 127 -11.71 7.07 -4.35
C ALA A 127 -11.90 8.15 -5.41
N MET A 128 -11.99 7.75 -6.68
CA MET A 128 -12.02 8.67 -7.81
C MET A 128 -13.17 8.28 -8.74
N ALA A 129 -14.00 9.24 -9.11
CA ALA A 129 -15.03 9.04 -10.12
C ALA A 129 -14.41 8.97 -11.52
N ALA A 130 -15.09 8.30 -12.46
CA ALA A 130 -14.65 8.21 -13.84
C ALA A 130 -14.34 9.62 -14.44
N GLY A 131 -13.17 9.75 -15.07
CA GLY A 131 -12.69 11.00 -15.65
C GLY A 131 -11.97 11.94 -14.68
N GLU A 132 -11.99 11.68 -13.37
CA GLU A 132 -11.22 12.47 -12.41
C GLU A 132 -9.72 12.36 -12.66
N ARG A 133 -9.02 13.47 -12.40
CA ARG A 133 -7.58 13.61 -12.59
C ARG A 133 -6.95 14.17 -11.33
N ARG A 134 -5.86 13.56 -10.88
CA ARG A 134 -5.03 14.02 -9.76
C ARG A 134 -3.59 14.17 -10.21
N VAL A 135 -3.08 15.40 -10.21
CA VAL A 135 -1.67 15.67 -10.50
C VAL A 135 -0.80 15.14 -9.35
N LEU A 136 0.25 14.41 -9.71
CA LEU A 136 1.25 13.88 -8.81
C LEU A 136 2.48 14.79 -8.85
N SER A 137 2.60 15.62 -7.82
CA SER A 137 3.75 16.51 -7.65
C SER A 137 4.68 15.95 -6.57
N PRO A 138 5.95 15.63 -6.87
CA PRO A 138 6.91 15.30 -5.83
C PRO A 138 7.09 16.49 -4.91
N VAL A 139 7.01 16.24 -3.61
CA VAL A 139 7.24 17.26 -2.57
C VAL A 139 8.62 17.15 -1.94
N ARG A 140 9.39 16.10 -2.28
CA ARG A 140 10.71 15.80 -1.71
C ARG A 140 11.65 15.22 -2.78
N PRO A 141 12.96 15.53 -2.72
CA PRO A 141 13.96 14.85 -3.54
C PRO A 141 13.97 13.33 -3.31
N GLY A 142 14.24 12.56 -4.36
CA GLY A 142 14.32 11.10 -4.28
C GLY A 142 12.99 10.39 -3.98
N MET A 143 11.88 11.13 -3.96
CA MET A 143 10.56 10.56 -3.72
C MET A 143 10.09 9.72 -4.90
N GLN A 144 9.40 8.64 -4.59
CA GLN A 144 8.80 7.70 -5.53
C GLN A 144 7.32 7.55 -5.20
N TRP A 145 6.51 7.34 -6.22
CA TRP A 145 5.09 7.04 -6.10
C TRP A 145 4.84 5.58 -6.38
N MET A 146 3.93 4.98 -5.62
CA MET A 146 3.27 3.75 -5.99
C MET A 146 1.76 3.96 -6.00
N VAL A 147 1.12 3.63 -7.12
CA VAL A 147 -0.33 3.58 -7.25
C VAL A 147 -0.74 2.11 -7.24
N TYR A 148 -1.68 1.72 -6.39
CA TYR A 148 -2.31 0.40 -6.41
C TYR A 148 -3.80 0.54 -6.74
N CYS A 149 -4.26 -0.14 -7.79
CA CYS A 149 -5.67 -0.13 -8.20
C CYS A 149 -6.40 -1.30 -7.52
N ALA A 150 -7.22 -1.04 -6.51
CA ALA A 150 -7.94 -2.10 -5.79
C ALA A 150 -9.26 -2.48 -6.48
N ARG A 151 -9.95 -1.52 -7.10
CA ARG A 151 -11.15 -1.71 -7.92
C ARG A 151 -11.18 -0.70 -9.06
N GLY A 152 -11.84 -1.08 -10.15
CA GLY A 152 -12.05 -0.22 -11.31
C GLY A 152 -10.83 -0.18 -12.22
N GLY A 153 -10.56 1.00 -12.79
CA GLY A 153 -9.44 1.20 -13.71
C GLY A 153 -8.77 2.55 -13.48
N LEU A 154 -7.46 2.52 -13.25
CA LEU A 154 -6.63 3.72 -13.14
C LEU A 154 -5.67 3.77 -14.33
N SER A 155 -5.09 4.93 -14.56
CA SER A 155 -3.95 5.09 -15.46
C SER A 155 -3.08 6.25 -14.99
N VAL A 156 -1.79 6.23 -15.34
CA VAL A 156 -0.86 7.31 -14.99
C VAL A 156 -0.13 7.76 -16.24
N GLY A 157 -0.16 9.05 -16.53
CA GLY A 157 0.51 9.62 -17.70
C GLY A 157 0.96 11.05 -17.48
N GLY A 158 2.00 11.47 -18.19
CA GLY A 158 2.37 12.89 -18.30
C GLY A 158 1.41 13.66 -19.22
N PRO A 159 1.56 14.99 -19.32
CA PRO A 159 0.73 15.82 -20.21
C PRO A 159 0.81 15.40 -21.68
N ASP A 160 2.02 15.01 -22.11
CA ASP A 160 2.34 14.73 -23.52
C ASP A 160 2.63 13.24 -23.80
N ALA A 161 2.35 12.35 -22.84
CA ALA A 161 2.65 10.92 -22.94
C ALA A 161 1.39 10.07 -22.85
N CYS A 162 1.37 8.94 -23.57
CA CYS A 162 0.30 7.96 -23.44
C CYS A 162 0.23 7.48 -21.98
N ALA A 163 -0.96 7.52 -21.38
CA ALA A 163 -1.16 7.10 -20.00
C ALA A 163 -1.00 5.58 -19.89
N MET A 164 -0.15 5.15 -18.95
CA MET A 164 0.05 3.75 -18.62
C MET A 164 -1.18 3.23 -17.85
N PRO A 165 -1.91 2.22 -18.33
CA PRO A 165 -3.03 1.65 -17.61
C PRO A 165 -2.55 0.90 -16.35
N VAL A 166 -3.32 1.03 -15.27
CA VAL A 166 -3.15 0.31 -14.01
C VAL A 166 -4.46 -0.43 -13.74
N PRO A 167 -4.61 -1.66 -14.28
CA PRO A 167 -5.83 -2.44 -14.13
C PRO A 167 -6.02 -2.87 -12.67
N GLN A 168 -7.24 -3.32 -12.34
CA GLN A 168 -7.55 -3.82 -11.01
C GLN A 168 -6.55 -4.91 -10.55
N GLY A 169 -6.08 -4.79 -9.31
CA GLY A 169 -5.08 -5.63 -8.67
C GLY A 169 -3.63 -5.28 -9.04
N ALA A 170 -3.39 -4.44 -10.06
CA ALA A 170 -2.05 -4.03 -10.44
C ALA A 170 -1.56 -2.85 -9.60
N ALA A 171 -0.22 -2.70 -9.56
CA ALA A 171 0.43 -1.50 -9.07
C ALA A 171 1.31 -0.87 -10.15
N LEU A 172 1.46 0.45 -10.10
CA LEU A 172 2.42 1.18 -10.92
C LEU A 172 3.40 1.92 -10.00
N TRP A 173 4.69 1.68 -10.25
CA TRP A 173 5.77 2.44 -9.65
C TRP A 173 6.18 3.61 -10.56
N LEU A 174 6.43 4.77 -9.99
CA LEU A 174 6.83 5.99 -10.67
C LEU A 174 7.97 6.67 -9.90
N ASP A 175 9.12 6.83 -10.55
CA ASP A 175 10.20 7.66 -10.02
C ASP A 175 9.86 9.15 -10.20
N ALA A 176 9.57 9.89 -9.13
CA ALA A 176 9.04 11.25 -9.26
C ALA A 176 10.14 12.29 -9.53
N ARG A 177 10.72 12.28 -10.74
CA ARG A 177 11.90 13.10 -11.09
C ARG A 177 11.60 14.54 -11.48
N GLY A 178 10.38 14.84 -11.93
CA GLY A 178 10.02 16.17 -12.42
C GLY A 178 8.59 16.62 -12.14
N GLY A 179 7.73 15.71 -11.66
CA GLY A 179 6.31 15.97 -11.47
C GLY A 179 5.55 16.20 -12.78
N GLY A 180 4.24 16.43 -12.65
CA GLY A 180 3.35 16.68 -13.79
C GLY A 180 2.70 15.43 -14.36
N GLU A 181 3.07 14.24 -13.91
CA GLU A 181 2.27 13.04 -14.12
C GLU A 181 0.91 13.18 -13.43
N ALA A 182 -0.15 12.72 -14.07
CA ALA A 182 -1.48 12.68 -13.52
C ALA A 182 -1.93 11.23 -13.36
N LEU A 183 -2.47 10.92 -12.19
CA LEU A 183 -3.33 9.77 -11.98
C LEU A 183 -4.72 10.09 -12.53
N ILE A 184 -5.27 9.19 -13.34
CA ILE A 184 -6.53 9.38 -14.05
C ILE A 184 -7.40 8.16 -13.83
N ALA A 185 -8.64 8.36 -13.40
CA ALA A 185 -9.65 7.32 -13.27
C ALA A 185 -10.31 7.04 -14.62
N GLN A 186 -10.12 5.83 -15.16
CA GLN A 186 -10.72 5.38 -16.41
C GLN A 186 -12.17 4.88 -16.22
N ALA A 187 -12.51 4.51 -14.99
CA ALA A 187 -13.83 4.23 -14.47
C ALA A 187 -13.83 4.63 -12.99
N ASP A 188 -14.98 4.54 -12.32
CA ASP A 188 -15.02 4.67 -10.85
C ASP A 188 -14.01 3.69 -10.23
N ALA A 189 -13.04 4.26 -9.52
CA ALA A 189 -11.86 3.53 -9.08
C ALA A 189 -11.60 3.76 -7.60
N ALA A 190 -11.16 2.69 -6.94
CA ALA A 190 -10.67 2.74 -5.57
C ALA A 190 -9.31 2.09 -5.49
N GLY A 191 -8.44 2.59 -4.61
CA GLY A 191 -7.07 2.13 -4.54
C GLY A 191 -6.26 2.82 -3.46
N TYR A 192 -4.94 2.79 -3.63
CA TYR A 192 -4.01 3.47 -2.72
C TYR A 192 -2.95 4.22 -3.50
N LEU A 193 -2.61 5.41 -2.99
CA LEU A 193 -1.46 6.19 -3.42
C LEU A 193 -0.44 6.20 -2.29
N VAL A 194 0.78 5.78 -2.58
CA VAL A 194 1.88 5.76 -1.63
C VAL A 194 3.00 6.65 -2.14
N ALA A 195 3.34 7.66 -1.35
CA ALA A 195 4.58 8.41 -1.46
C ALA A 195 5.65 7.73 -0.60
N LEU A 196 6.82 7.45 -1.16
CA LEU A 196 7.99 6.87 -0.48
C LEU A 196 9.21 7.72 -0.73
N TRP A 197 10.03 8.00 0.28
CA TRP A 197 11.25 8.78 0.11
C TRP A 197 12.34 8.37 1.11
N PRO A 198 13.62 8.47 0.74
CA PRO A 198 14.72 8.31 1.69
C PRO A 198 14.72 9.45 2.71
N VAL A 199 15.13 9.16 3.95
CA VAL A 199 15.19 10.14 5.04
C VAL A 199 16.59 10.80 5.15
N ALA A 200 17.59 10.24 4.47
CA ALA A 200 18.96 10.76 4.41
C ALA A 200 19.11 11.96 3.46
#